data_AF-A0A1H6FNP1-F1
#
_entry.id   AF-A0A1H6FNP1-F1
#
_cell.length_a   1.000
_cell.length_b   1.000
_cell.length_c   1.000
_cell.angle_alpha   90.00
_cell.angle_beta   90.00
_cell.angle_gamma   90.00
#
_symmetry.space_group_name_H-M   'P 1'
#
loop_
_entity.id
_entity.type
_entity.pdbx_description
1 polymer ?
#
loop_
_entity_poly.entity_id
_entity_poly.type
_entity_poly.pdbx_seq_one_letter_code
_entity_poly.pdbx_strand_id
1 'polypeptide(L)' 'MTEHADQETEHHLREAIRHLSEAQDGELRKTHDVAIERVLTTVSTVLREHSQDE' A
#
# COMPACT_ATOMS: atom_id res chain seq x y z
N MET A 1 5.21 -5.06 31.46
CA MET A 1 4.42 -4.14 30.59
C MET A 1 4.91 -4.15 29.15
N THR A 2 6.22 -4.27 28.88
CA THR A 2 6.78 -4.34 27.52
C THR A 2 6.47 -5.66 26.78
N GLU A 3 6.35 -6.77 27.50
CA GLU A 3 6.06 -8.09 26.90
C GLU A 3 4.67 -8.19 26.26
N HIS A 4 3.68 -7.44 26.77
CA HIS A 4 2.34 -7.38 26.16
C HIS A 4 2.35 -6.58 24.85
N ALA A 5 3.11 -5.48 24.80
CA ALA A 5 3.27 -4.67 23.59
C ALA A 5 3.99 -5.43 22.46
N ASP A 6 4.96 -6.29 22.80
CA ASP A 6 5.66 -7.14 21.83
C ASP A 6 4.71 -8.20 21.23
N GLN A 7 3.86 -8.80 22.05
CA GLN A 7 2.87 -9.80 21.61
C GLN A 7 1.76 -9.17 20.75
N GLU A 8 1.29 -7.97 21.10
CA GLU A 8 0.32 -7.22 20.29
C GLU A 8 0.94 -6.79 18.95
N THR A 9 2.20 -6.36 18.95
CA THR A 9 2.93 -6.01 17.72
C THR A 9 3.10 -7.23 16.81
N GLU A 10 3.47 -8.39 17.36
CA GLU A 10 3.58 -9.64 16.59
C GLU A 10 2.23 -10.08 15.99
N HIS A 11 1.15 -9.93 16.76
CA HIS A 11 -0.20 -10.24 16.31
C HIS A 11 -0.60 -9.38 15.11
N HIS A 12 -0.45 -8.05 15.23
CA HIS A 12 -0.75 -7.12 14.15
C HIS A 12 0.11 -7.34 12.90
N LEU A 13 1.39 -7.71 13.08
CA LEU A 13 2.27 -8.01 11.95
C LEU A 13 1.82 -9.27 11.19
N ARG A 14 1.40 -10.32 11.92
CA ARG A 14 0.85 -11.54 11.30
C ARG A 14 -0.45 -11.26 10.55
N GLU A 15 -1.35 -10.45 11.12
CA GLU A 15 -2.60 -10.09 10.46
C GLU A 15 -2.35 -9.25 9.20
N ALA A 16 -1.43 -8.30 9.24
CA ALA A 16 -1.04 -7.51 8.07
C ALA A 16 -0.49 -8.39 6.94
N ILE A 17 0.37 -9.37 7.25
CA ILE A 17 0.92 -10.32 6.27
C ILE A 17 -0.19 -11.21 5.69
N ARG A 18 -1.10 -11.69 6.53
CA ARG A 18 -2.24 -12.52 6.09
C ARG A 18 -3.13 -11.76 5.13
N HIS A 19 -3.50 -10.52 5.46
CA HIS A 19 -4.29 -9.67 4.58
C HIS A 19 -3.58 -9.35 3.26
N LEU A 20 -2.27 -9.14 3.28
CA LEU A 20 -1.45 -8.99 2.07
C LEU A 20 -1.47 -10.25 1.20
N SER A 21 -1.42 -11.43 1.81
CA SER A 21 -1.49 -12.71 1.10
C SER A 21 -2.88 -12.98 0.52
N GLU A 22 -3.93 -12.70 1.28
CA GLU A 22 -5.33 -12.83 0.83
C GLU A 22 -5.64 -11.84 -0.30
N ALA A 23 -5.09 -10.62 -0.20
CA ALA A 23 -5.09 -9.64 -1.27
C ALA A 23 -4.30 -10.12 -2.50
N GLN A 24 -3.21 -10.87 -2.35
CA GLN A 24 -2.44 -11.36 -3.49
C GLN A 24 -3.13 -12.52 -4.23
N ASP A 25 -3.91 -13.33 -3.52
CA ASP A 25 -4.59 -14.53 -4.05
C ASP A 25 -5.97 -14.23 -4.67
N GLY A 26 -6.69 -13.21 -4.17
CA GLY A 26 -8.05 -12.89 -4.63
C GLY A 26 -8.13 -11.66 -5.55
N GLU A 27 -8.41 -11.87 -6.85
CA GLU A 27 -8.89 -10.87 -7.85
C GLU A 27 -8.08 -9.54 -8.03
N LEU A 28 -7.04 -9.30 -7.26
CA LEU A 28 -6.38 -7.99 -7.18
C LEU A 28 -5.43 -7.72 -8.33
N ARG A 29 -5.07 -8.70 -9.20
CA ARG A 29 -4.23 -8.39 -10.36
C ARG A 29 -4.85 -7.30 -11.24
N LYS A 30 -6.18 -7.32 -11.42
CA LYS A 30 -6.94 -6.27 -12.13
C LYS A 30 -6.99 -4.96 -11.34
N THR A 31 -7.16 -5.02 -10.02
CA THR A 31 -7.20 -3.83 -9.15
C THR A 31 -5.82 -3.19 -8.99
N HIS A 32 -4.75 -3.97 -9.09
CA HIS A 32 -3.36 -3.54 -8.99
C HIS A 32 -2.94 -2.76 -10.24
N ASP A 33 -3.32 -3.21 -11.43
CA ASP A 33 -3.09 -2.47 -12.67
C ASP A 33 -3.80 -1.10 -12.64
N VAL A 34 -5.06 -1.06 -12.18
CA VAL A 34 -5.82 0.19 -12.01
C VAL A 34 -5.21 1.09 -10.92
N ALA A 35 -4.72 0.52 -9.82
CA ALA A 35 -4.07 1.28 -8.76
C ALA A 35 -2.74 1.88 -9.25
N ILE A 36 -1.94 1.12 -10.01
CA ILE A 36 -0.69 1.59 -10.62
C ILE A 36 -0.96 2.72 -11.63
N GLU A 37 -1.97 2.58 -12.48
CA GLU A 37 -2.35 3.62 -13.46
C GLU A 37 -2.75 4.93 -12.76
N ARG A 38 -3.52 4.85 -11.67
CA ARG A 38 -3.91 6.02 -10.87
C ARG A 38 -2.72 6.69 -10.19
N VAL A 39 -1.78 5.91 -9.65
CA VAL A 39 -0.55 6.44 -9.05
C VAL A 39 0.31 7.12 -10.10
N LEU A 40 0.52 6.51 -11.26
CA LEU A 40 1.29 7.10 -12.37
C LEU A 40 0.68 8.42 -12.87
N THR A 41 -0.65 8.46 -12.99
CA THR A 41 -1.38 9.67 -13.37
C THR A 41 -1.16 10.79 -12.35
N THR A 42 -1.24 10.45 -11.06
CA THR A 42 -1.10 11.43 -9.97
C THR A 42 0.34 11.98 -9.92
N VAL A 43 1.33 11.10 -10.01
CA VAL A 43 2.75 11.50 -10.02
C VAL A 43 3.07 12.36 -11.24
N SER A 44 2.52 12.03 -12.42
CA SER A 44 2.72 12.83 -13.64
C SER A 44 2.10 14.23 -13.51
N THR A 45 0.93 14.34 -12.91
CA THR A 45 0.28 15.64 -12.64
C THR A 45 1.12 16.46 -11.66
N VAL A 46 1.55 15.88 -10.54
CA VAL A 46 2.37 16.58 -9.54
C VAL A 46 3.69 17.04 -10.15
N LEU A 47 4.38 16.20 -10.92
CA LEU A 47 5.63 16.57 -11.59
C LEU A 47 5.42 17.68 -12.62
N ARG A 48 4.28 17.67 -13.34
CA ARG A 48 3.93 18.71 -14.30
C ARG A 48 3.64 20.03 -13.60
N GLU A 49 2.89 20.00 -12.50
CA GLU A 49 2.61 21.19 -11.69
C GLU A 49 3.89 21.76 -11.09
N HIS A 50 4.77 20.90 -10.55
CA HIS A 50 6.07 21.32 -10.03
C HIS A 50 7.02 21.85 -11.10
N SER A 51 6.96 21.32 -12.33
CA SER A 51 7.76 21.79 -13.46
C SER A 51 7.26 23.13 -14.05
N GLN A 52 6.04 23.56 -13.71
CA GLN A 52 5.48 24.85 -14.14
C GLN A 52 5.64 25.95 -13.08
N ASP A 53 6.04 25.58 -11.86
CA ASP A 53 6.34 26.48 -10.74
C ASP A 53 7.82 26.92 -10.71
N GLU A 54 8.65 26.47 -11.67
CA GLU A 54 10.03 26.92 -11.93
C GLU A 54 10.13 27.87 -13.15
#